data_AF-A0AAU2WZV2-F1
#
_entry.id   AF-A0AAU2WZV2-F1
#
_cell.length_a   1.000
_cell.length_b   1.000
_cell.length_c   1.000
_cell.angle_alpha   90.00
_cell.angle_beta   90.00
_cell.angle_gamma   90.00
#
_symmetry.space_group_name_H-M   'P 1'
#
loop_
_entity.id
_entity.type
_entity.pdbx_description
1 polymer ?
#
loop_
_entity_poly.entity_id
_entity_poly.type
_entity_poly.pdbx_seq_one_letter_code
_entity_poly.pdbx_strand_id
1 'polypeptide(L)'
;MPSRLSAANTPPYEPSAALKQAEEKWLEAVEAEEKARHAYRKAIADELRASGESHGRVAAATLYTPETVRGIAKEYGVPGKRQRAASPSEG
;
A
#
# COMPACT_ATOMS: atom_id res chain seq x y z
N MET A 1 43.09 1.43 -30.23
CA MET A 1 42.73 0.56 -29.10
C MET A 1 42.85 1.37 -27.82
N PRO A 2 41.77 1.96 -27.27
CA PRO A 2 41.88 2.63 -25.98
C PRO A 2 42.08 1.59 -24.87
N SER A 3 43.12 1.82 -24.07
CA SER A 3 43.56 0.99 -22.96
C SER A 3 42.43 0.83 -21.93
N ARG A 4 42.02 -0.42 -21.64
CA ARG A 4 41.21 -0.72 -20.47
C ARG A 4 42.10 -0.47 -19.26
N LEU A 5 41.91 0.67 -18.60
CA LEU A 5 42.46 0.91 -17.27
C LEU A 5 42.12 -0.31 -16.40
N SER A 6 43.18 -0.93 -15.89
CA SER A 6 43.10 -2.18 -15.12
C SER A 6 42.24 -1.94 -13.88
N ALA A 7 41.09 -2.62 -13.82
CA ALA A 7 40.19 -2.67 -12.66
C ALA A 7 40.78 -3.44 -11.46
N ALA A 8 42.10 -3.58 -11.38
CA ALA A 8 42.78 -4.53 -10.50
C ALA A 8 43.35 -3.91 -9.21
N ASN A 9 43.13 -2.61 -8.94
CA ASN A 9 43.76 -1.94 -7.80
C ASN A 9 42.88 -0.94 -7.04
N THR A 10 41.55 -1.01 -7.19
CA THR A 10 40.64 -0.21 -6.38
C THR A 10 40.32 -0.98 -5.10
N PRO A 11 40.57 -0.42 -3.90
CA PRO A 11 40.12 -1.02 -2.65
C PRO A 11 38.61 -1.29 -2.69
N PRO A 12 38.11 -2.35 -2.05
CA PRO A 12 36.68 -2.59 -1.94
C PRO A 12 36.03 -1.36 -1.30
N TYR A 13 34.96 -0.86 -1.93
CA TYR A 13 34.21 0.27 -1.40
C TYR A 13 33.55 -0.11 -0.08
N GLU A 14 33.79 0.68 0.96
CA GLU A 14 33.06 0.60 2.21
C GLU A 14 32.23 1.88 2.41
N PRO A 15 30.91 1.77 2.59
CA PRO A 15 30.06 2.90 2.91
C PRO A 15 30.52 3.59 4.21
N SER A 16 30.47 4.93 4.21
CA SER A 16 30.74 5.69 5.43
C SER A 16 29.73 5.36 6.53
N ALA A 17 30.13 5.49 7.79
CA ALA A 17 29.20 5.30 8.91
C ALA A 17 27.99 6.22 8.82
N ALA A 18 28.17 7.46 8.31
CA ALA A 18 27.08 8.40 8.09
C ALA A 18 26.06 7.89 7.07
N LEU A 19 26.53 7.26 5.98
CA LEU A 19 25.64 6.68 4.97
C LEU A 19 24.87 5.48 5.54
N LYS A 20 25.55 4.56 6.24
CA LYS A 20 24.92 3.40 6.89
C LYS A 20 23.83 3.84 7.88
N GLN A 21 24.10 4.86 8.70
CA GLN A 21 23.13 5.41 9.65
C GLN A 21 21.94 6.11 8.97
N ALA A 22 22.16 6.80 7.86
CA ALA A 22 21.08 7.44 7.11
C ALA A 22 20.16 6.38 6.46
N GLU A 23 20.75 5.31 5.92
CA GLU A 23 20.02 4.18 5.36
C GLU A 23 19.20 3.46 6.41
N GLU A 24 19.77 3.17 7.58
CA GLU A 24 19.06 2.54 8.70
C GLU A 24 17.85 3.36 9.16
N LYS A 25 18.02 4.68 9.33
CA LYS A 25 16.91 5.59 9.69
C LYS A 25 15.81 5.64 8.63
N TRP A 26 16.20 5.59 7.36
CA TRP A 26 15.23 5.56 6.27
C TRP A 26 14.44 4.24 6.28
N LEU A 27 15.12 3.10 6.46
CA LEU A 27 14.46 1.79 6.57
C LEU A 27 13.49 1.73 7.75
N GLU A 28 13.89 2.25 8.91
CA GLU A 28 13.00 2.35 10.08
C GLU A 28 11.76 3.18 9.78
N ALA A 29 11.92 4.33 9.11
CA ALA A 29 10.80 5.19 8.74
C ALA A 29 9.85 4.50 7.72
N VAL A 30 10.41 3.77 6.75
CA VAL A 30 9.62 2.99 5.78
C VAL A 30 8.84 1.89 6.50
N GLU A 31 9.47 1.15 7.41
CA GLU A 31 8.80 0.08 8.16
C GLU A 31 7.66 0.64 9.05
N ALA A 32 7.90 1.78 9.71
CA ALA A 32 6.89 2.46 10.50
C ALA A 32 5.70 2.94 9.65
N GLU A 33 5.99 3.49 8.46
CA GLU A 33 4.96 3.92 7.52
C GLU A 33 4.15 2.74 6.99
N GLU A 34 4.79 1.62 6.63
CA GLU A 34 4.08 0.41 6.17
C GLU A 34 3.13 -0.13 7.25
N LYS A 35 3.58 -0.19 8.50
CA LYS A 35 2.74 -0.59 9.64
C LYS A 35 1.54 0.34 9.79
N ALA A 36 1.75 1.66 9.74
CA ALA A 36 0.67 2.65 9.83
C ALA A 36 -0.31 2.53 8.65
N ARG A 37 0.20 2.32 7.44
CA ARG A 37 -0.60 2.12 6.23
C ARG A 37 -1.48 0.88 6.34
N HIS A 38 -0.94 -0.25 6.80
CA HIS A 38 -1.72 -1.47 7.01
C HIS A 38 -2.78 -1.31 8.11
N ALA A 39 -2.44 -0.62 9.21
CA ALA A 39 -3.41 -0.32 10.26
C ALA A 39 -4.58 0.54 9.73
N TYR A 40 -4.28 1.56 8.91
CA TYR A 40 -5.30 2.40 8.30
C TYR A 40 -6.18 1.62 7.32
N ARG A 41 -5.59 0.80 6.44
CA ARG A 41 -6.35 -0.07 5.52
C ARG A 41 -7.27 -1.03 6.27
N LYS A 42 -6.78 -1.62 7.37
CA LYS A 42 -7.60 -2.47 8.24
C LYS A 42 -8.79 -1.71 8.83
N ALA A 43 -8.58 -0.48 9.31
CA ALA A 43 -9.66 0.36 9.82
C ALA A 43 -10.73 0.64 8.76
N ILE A 44 -10.33 0.90 7.51
CA ILE A 44 -11.26 1.05 6.38
C ILE A 44 -12.06 -0.24 6.15
N ALA A 45 -11.42 -1.40 6.18
CA ALA A 45 -12.09 -2.68 6.00
C ALA A 45 -13.07 -2.99 7.15
N ASP A 46 -12.70 -2.67 8.38
CA ASP A 46 -13.56 -2.84 9.55
C ASP A 46 -14.77 -1.89 9.49
N GLU A 47 -14.57 -0.63 9.06
CA GLU A 47 -15.65 0.33 8.82
C GLU A 47 -16.63 -0.17 7.75
N LEU A 48 -16.12 -0.69 6.63
CA LEU A 48 -16.96 -1.28 5.58
C LEU A 48 -17.77 -2.47 6.11
N ARG A 49 -17.18 -3.32 6.94
CA ARG A 49 -17.85 -4.47 7.54
C ARG A 49 -18.94 -4.04 8.53
N ALA A 50 -18.67 -3.02 9.34
CA ALA A 50 -19.58 -2.54 10.38
C ALA A 50 -20.74 -1.72 9.79
N SER A 51 -20.44 -0.76 8.92
CA SER A 51 -21.44 0.14 8.32
C SER A 51 -22.25 -0.53 7.21
N GLY A 52 -21.64 -1.49 6.49
CA GLY A 52 -22.18 -2.04 5.26
C GLY A 52 -22.33 -1.00 4.15
N GLU A 53 -21.64 0.14 4.22
CA GLU A 53 -21.75 1.19 3.22
C GLU A 53 -21.10 0.82 1.88
N SER A 54 -21.43 1.60 0.84
CA SER A 54 -20.77 1.42 -0.46
C SER A 54 -19.31 1.87 -0.42
N HIS A 55 -18.45 1.23 -1.22
CA HIS A 55 -17.04 1.62 -1.32
C HIS A 55 -16.85 3.09 -1.68
N GLY A 56 -17.71 3.66 -2.53
CA GLY A 56 -17.65 5.07 -2.92
C GLY A 56 -17.95 6.02 -1.75
N ARG A 57 -18.89 5.66 -0.86
CA ARG A 57 -19.22 6.48 0.31
C ARG A 57 -18.09 6.45 1.34
N VAL A 58 -17.49 5.29 1.58
CA VAL A 58 -16.31 5.19 2.45
C VAL A 58 -15.11 5.93 1.83
N ALA A 59 -14.88 5.79 0.52
CA ALA A 59 -13.81 6.49 -0.18
C ALA A 59 -13.88 8.01 -0.01
N ALA A 60 -15.08 8.60 -0.06
CA ALA A 60 -15.29 10.04 0.12
C ALA A 60 -14.85 10.58 1.50
N ALA A 61 -14.69 9.71 2.51
CA ALA A 61 -14.19 10.07 3.84
C ALA A 61 -12.70 9.72 4.03
N THR A 62 -12.00 9.29 2.98
CA THR A 62 -10.62 8.82 3.05
C THR A 62 -9.75 9.49 1.97
N LEU A 63 -8.44 9.27 2.05
CA LEU A 63 -7.49 9.70 1.02
C LEU A 63 -7.46 8.75 -0.20
N TYR A 64 -8.28 7.69 -0.21
CA TYR A 64 -8.27 6.65 -1.22
C TYR A 64 -9.41 6.77 -2.22
N THR A 65 -9.15 6.34 -3.45
CA THR A 65 -10.19 6.25 -4.47
C THR A 65 -11.12 5.06 -4.20
N PRO A 66 -12.34 5.04 -4.77
CA PRO A 66 -13.24 3.90 -4.67
C PRO A 66 -12.61 2.57 -5.11
N GLU A 67 -11.72 2.59 -6.11
CA GLU A 67 -10.99 1.41 -6.60
C GLU A 67 -10.00 0.90 -5.56
N THR A 68 -9.26 1.79 -4.90
CA THR A 68 -8.35 1.44 -3.81
C THR A 68 -9.11 0.85 -2.63
N VAL A 69 -10.24 1.47 -2.24
CA VAL A 69 -11.11 0.95 -1.18
C VAL A 69 -11.67 -0.43 -1.54
N ARG A 70 -12.04 -0.65 -2.81
CA ARG A 70 -12.45 -1.99 -3.30
C ARG A 70 -11.30 -3.00 -3.23
N GLY A 71 -10.07 -2.59 -3.51
CA GLY A 71 -8.87 -3.42 -3.34
C GLY A 71 -8.67 -3.84 -1.88
N ILE A 72 -8.77 -2.88 -0.96
CA ILE A 72 -8.69 -3.11 0.49
C ILE A 72 -9.80 -4.06 0.96
N ALA A 73 -11.05 -3.86 0.50
CA ALA A 73 -12.16 -4.74 0.83
C ALA A 73 -11.86 -6.21 0.44
N LYS A 74 -11.22 -6.43 -0.73
CA LYS A 74 -10.77 -7.77 -1.15
C LYS A 74 -9.63 -8.30 -0.30
N GLU A 75 -8.61 -7.48 -0.03
CA GLU A 75 -7.44 -7.82 0.79
C GLU A 75 -7.86 -8.34 2.17
N TYR A 76 -8.86 -7.73 2.79
CA TYR A 76 -9.36 -8.07 4.13
C TYR A 76 -10.64 -8.92 4.14
N GLY A 77 -11.05 -9.46 3.00
CA GLY A 77 -12.20 -10.37 2.90
C GLY A 77 -13.54 -9.77 3.33
N VAL A 78 -13.78 -8.47 3.08
CA VAL A 78 -15.06 -7.81 3.37
C VAL A 78 -16.11 -8.30 2.38
N PRO A 79 -17.25 -8.86 2.84
CA PRO A 79 -18.31 -9.33 1.95
C PRO A 79 -18.89 -8.17 1.14
N GLY A 80 -18.81 -8.23 -0.18
CA GLY A 80 -19.47 -7.24 -1.02
C GLY A 80 -20.99 -7.34 -0.88
N LYS A 81 -21.68 -6.20 -0.74
CA LYS A 81 -23.14 -6.16 -0.94
C LYS A 81 -23.42 -6.59 -2.38
N ARG A 82 -23.92 -7.81 -2.56
CA ARG A 82 -24.49 -8.24 -3.84
C ARG A 82 -25.59 -7.24 -4.16
N GLN A 83 -25.43 -6.47 -5.24
CA GLN A 83 -26.56 -5.80 -5.85
C GLN A 83 -27.55 -6.91 -6.17
N ARG A 84 -28.68 -6.96 -5.46
CA ARG A 84 -29.79 -7.80 -5.89
C ARG A 84 -30.10 -7.32 -7.31
N ALA A 85 -29.98 -8.22 -8.28
CA ALA A 85 -30.43 -7.95 -9.64
C ALA A 85 -31.85 -7.41 -9.51
N ALA A 86 -32.10 -6.21 -10.04
CA ALA A 86 -33.45 -5.73 -10.19
C ALA A 86 -34.21 -6.81 -10.97
N SER A 87 -35.18 -7.45 -10.32
CA SER A 87 -36.09 -8.37 -10.99
C SER A 87 -36.63 -7.64 -12.23
N PRO A 88 -36.63 -8.27 -13.42
CA PRO A 88 -37.24 -7.65 -14.58
C PRO A 88 -38.71 -7.42 -14.23
N SER A 89 -39.12 -6.16 -14.11
CA SER A 89 -40.52 -5.81 -14.08
C SER A 89 -41.10 -6.17 -15.44
N GLU A 90 -41.89 -7.24 -15.51
CA GLU A 90 -42.78 -7.51 -16.64
C GLU A 90 -43.76 -6.33 -16.77
N GLY A 91 -43.79 -5.74 -17.96
CA GLY A 91 -44.72 -4.69 -18.38
C GLY A 91 -44.76 -4.65 -19.89
#